data_AF-A0A1E4FHQ8-F1
#
_entry.id   AF-A0A1E4FHQ8-F1
#
_cell.length_a   1.000
_cell.length_b   1.000
_cell.length_c   1.000
_cell.angle_alpha   90.00
_cell.angle_beta   90.00
_cell.angle_gamma   90.00
#
_symmetry.space_group_name_H-M   'P 1'
#
loop_
_entity.id
_entity.type
_entity.pdbx_description
1 polymer ?
#
loop_
_entity_poly.entity_id
_entity_poly.type
_entity_poly.pdbx_seq_one_letter_code
_entity_poly.pdbx_strand_id
1 'polypeptide(L)'
;MSMELYVFSDRKLASIEEWQSALDAEGFDLRIYKDRSIEQLSGFLPATINGEVSGFECDHMDAASLIEELESEDYVIEHRWQYLLTFRFGGNRFECMAACIAAAIYMKAVDGVLFDGEEGEFYGPDSALPYARRAADTSNWAEIDRILAEMALKYGTLPPGSE
;
A
#
# COMPACT_ATOMS: atom_id res chain seq x y z
N MET A 1 12.57 8.49 -3.08
CA MET A 1 12.27 7.74 -1.84
C MET A 1 11.05 6.89 -2.12
N SER A 2 11.02 5.67 -1.58
CA SER A 2 9.85 4.80 -1.63
C SER A 2 9.10 4.94 -0.31
N MET A 3 7.77 4.97 -0.36
CA MET A 3 6.92 4.90 0.82
C MET A 3 6.64 3.42 1.10
N GLU A 4 6.46 3.05 2.37
CA GLU A 4 6.34 1.65 2.80
C GLU A 4 5.18 1.46 3.79
N LEU A 5 4.37 0.44 3.55
CA LEU A 5 3.35 -0.05 4.49
C LEU A 5 3.64 -1.51 4.83
N TYR A 6 3.41 -1.85 6.09
CA TYR A 6 3.75 -3.17 6.62
C TYR A 6 2.52 -3.81 7.24
N VAL A 7 2.05 -4.92 6.69
CA VAL A 7 0.91 -5.65 7.26
C VAL A 7 1.39 -6.90 7.97
N PHE A 8 1.27 -6.88 9.29
CA PHE A 8 1.56 -7.99 10.17
C PHE A 8 0.32 -8.86 10.39
N SER A 9 0.49 -10.18 10.44
CA SER A 9 -0.62 -11.13 10.58
C SER A 9 -0.18 -12.51 11.07
N ASP A 10 -1.12 -13.28 11.61
CA ASP A 10 -0.93 -14.70 11.99
C ASP A 10 -1.40 -15.68 10.92
N ARG A 11 -1.96 -15.18 9.83
CA ARG A 11 -2.36 -15.95 8.65
C ARG A 11 -2.09 -15.17 7.38
N LYS A 12 -1.90 -15.90 6.28
CA LYS A 12 -1.93 -15.32 4.93
C LYS A 12 -3.32 -15.50 4.31
N LEU A 13 -3.64 -14.68 3.32
CA LEU A 13 -4.70 -15.08 2.38
C LEU A 13 -4.18 -16.26 1.54
N ALA A 14 -5.07 -17.13 1.09
CA ALA A 14 -4.74 -18.34 0.35
C ALA A 14 -4.51 -18.08 -1.14
N SER A 15 -4.91 -16.91 -1.66
CA SER A 15 -4.79 -16.57 -3.08
C SER A 15 -4.99 -15.08 -3.36
N ILE A 16 -4.58 -14.63 -4.55
CA ILE A 16 -4.95 -13.31 -5.08
C ILE A 16 -6.46 -13.20 -5.28
N GLU A 17 -7.15 -14.31 -5.58
CA GLU A 17 -8.61 -14.37 -5.66
C GLU A 17 -9.30 -14.04 -4.34
N GLU A 18 -8.79 -14.55 -3.21
CA GLU A 18 -9.31 -14.22 -1.88
C GLU A 18 -9.14 -12.73 -1.59
N TRP A 19 -7.96 -12.18 -1.92
CA TRP A 19 -7.70 -10.75 -1.78
C TRP A 19 -8.62 -9.89 -2.66
N GLN A 20 -8.77 -10.28 -3.92
CA GLN A 20 -9.69 -9.62 -4.85
C GLN A 20 -11.14 -9.68 -4.37
N SER A 21 -11.55 -10.81 -3.79
CA SER A 21 -12.91 -10.95 -3.24
C SER A 21 -13.14 -10.01 -2.06
N ALA A 22 -12.13 -9.81 -1.22
CA ALA A 22 -12.19 -8.84 -0.12
C ALA A 22 -12.27 -7.39 -0.64
N LEU A 23 -11.51 -7.06 -1.68
CA LEU A 23 -11.57 -5.74 -2.34
C LEU A 23 -12.97 -5.48 -2.94
N ASP A 24 -13.50 -6.47 -3.64
CA ASP A 24 -14.82 -6.40 -4.30
C ASP A 24 -15.95 -6.25 -3.29
N ALA A 25 -15.87 -6.94 -2.15
CA ALA A 25 -16.87 -6.86 -1.09
C ALA A 25 -17.00 -5.45 -0.49
N GLU A 26 -15.90 -4.68 -0.49
CA GLU A 26 -15.86 -3.31 0.04
C GLU A 26 -16.09 -2.24 -1.04
N GLY A 27 -16.22 -2.67 -2.30
CA GLY A 27 -16.58 -1.80 -3.42
C GLY A 27 -15.43 -0.97 -4.01
N PHE A 28 -14.18 -1.37 -3.78
CA PHE A 28 -13.03 -0.70 -4.40
C PHE A 28 -12.82 -1.19 -5.84
N ASP A 29 -12.65 -0.26 -6.79
CA ASP A 29 -12.32 -0.60 -8.18
C ASP A 29 -10.81 -0.82 -8.36
N LEU A 30 -10.25 -1.71 -7.52
CA LEU A 30 -8.87 -2.18 -7.60
C LEU A 30 -8.87 -3.63 -8.10
N ARG A 31 -8.20 -3.90 -9.23
CA ARG A 31 -8.08 -5.24 -9.82
C ARG A 31 -6.64 -5.69 -9.84
N ILE A 32 -6.30 -6.66 -8.99
CA ILE A 32 -4.96 -7.24 -8.94
C ILE A 32 -4.81 -8.27 -10.05
N TYR A 33 -3.69 -8.24 -10.76
CA TYR A 33 -3.42 -9.22 -11.82
C TYR A 33 -3.10 -10.57 -11.21
N LYS A 34 -3.64 -11.63 -11.82
CA LYS A 34 -3.61 -13.01 -11.30
C LYS A 34 -2.50 -13.86 -11.93
N ASP A 35 -1.46 -13.20 -12.40
CA ASP A 35 -0.33 -13.85 -13.06
C ASP A 35 0.62 -14.55 -12.08
N ARG A 36 0.47 -14.27 -10.77
CA ARG A 36 1.29 -14.84 -9.70
C ARG A 36 0.45 -15.36 -8.54
N SER A 37 0.96 -16.40 -7.88
CA SER A 37 0.41 -16.88 -6.62
C SER A 37 0.76 -15.94 -5.47
N ILE A 38 -0.05 -15.94 -4.42
CA ILE A 38 0.15 -15.02 -3.30
C ILE A 38 1.45 -15.33 -2.54
N GLU A 39 1.87 -16.60 -2.50
CA GLU A 39 3.10 -17.05 -1.86
C GLU A 39 4.36 -16.60 -2.61
N GLN A 40 4.23 -16.29 -3.91
CA GLN A 40 5.33 -15.88 -4.79
C GLN A 40 5.38 -14.37 -5.00
N LEU A 41 4.62 -13.60 -4.22
CA LEU A 41 4.66 -12.14 -4.30
C LEU A 41 6.06 -11.64 -3.95
N SER A 42 6.68 -11.01 -4.95
CA SER A 42 7.89 -10.23 -4.80
C SER A 42 7.98 -9.18 -5.88
N GLY A 43 8.39 -7.96 -5.51
CA GLY A 43 8.49 -6.80 -6.38
C GLY A 43 7.14 -6.30 -6.93
N PHE A 44 7.18 -5.63 -8.08
CA PHE A 44 6.02 -4.92 -8.63
C PHE A 44 4.86 -5.86 -8.98
N LEU A 45 3.68 -5.62 -8.41
CA LEU A 45 2.41 -6.29 -8.64
C LEU A 45 1.48 -5.43 -9.49
N PRO A 46 1.30 -5.78 -10.78
CA PRO A 46 0.44 -5.03 -11.68
C PRO A 46 -1.02 -5.06 -11.23
N ALA A 47 -1.71 -3.94 -11.38
CA ALA A 47 -3.12 -3.81 -11.09
C ALA A 47 -3.77 -2.74 -11.97
N THR A 48 -5.09 -2.70 -12.00
CA THR A 48 -5.84 -1.50 -12.44
C THR A 48 -6.57 -0.88 -11.27
N ILE A 49 -6.58 0.45 -11.17
CA ILE A 49 -7.31 1.20 -10.15
C ILE A 49 -8.15 2.28 -10.82
N ASN A 50 -9.47 2.28 -10.60
CA ASN A 50 -10.42 3.20 -11.26
C ASN A 50 -10.27 3.23 -12.79
N GLY A 51 -10.02 2.08 -13.41
CA GLY A 51 -9.79 1.92 -14.84
C GLY A 51 -8.38 2.26 -15.36
N GLU A 52 -7.48 2.77 -14.52
CA GLU A 52 -6.11 3.15 -14.89
C GLU A 52 -5.13 2.00 -14.62
N VAL A 53 -4.20 1.76 -15.55
CA VAL A 53 -3.15 0.74 -15.39
C VAL A 53 -2.06 1.25 -14.44
N SER A 54 -1.79 0.49 -13.38
CA SER A 54 -0.82 0.84 -12.34
C SER A 54 -0.34 -0.44 -11.63
N GLY A 55 -0.07 -0.36 -10.32
CA GLY A 55 0.37 -1.45 -9.48
C GLY A 55 1.02 -0.93 -8.21
N PHE A 56 1.67 -1.82 -7.47
CA PHE A 56 2.45 -1.50 -6.28
C PHE A 56 3.46 -2.61 -6.05
N GLU A 57 4.57 -2.35 -5.35
CA GLU A 57 5.47 -3.44 -4.94
C GLU A 57 4.89 -4.17 -3.75
N CYS A 58 5.03 -5.50 -3.75
CA CYS A 58 4.54 -6.35 -2.68
C CYS A 58 5.48 -7.53 -2.44
N ASP A 59 6.01 -7.65 -1.22
CA ASP A 59 6.99 -8.67 -0.85
C ASP A 59 6.63 -9.31 0.49
N HIS A 60 6.85 -10.63 0.60
CA HIS A 60 6.92 -11.27 1.92
C HIS A 60 8.26 -10.96 2.57
N MET A 61 8.22 -10.45 3.79
CA MET A 61 9.41 -10.14 4.58
C MET A 61 9.40 -10.95 5.88
N ASP A 62 10.54 -10.99 6.58
CA ASP A 62 10.60 -11.61 7.90
C ASP A 62 10.00 -10.66 8.95
N ALA A 63 8.89 -11.09 9.56
CA ALA A 63 8.20 -10.30 10.58
C ALA A 63 9.08 -10.07 11.81
N ALA A 64 9.87 -11.07 12.22
CA ALA A 64 10.72 -10.97 13.41
C ALA A 64 11.79 -9.89 13.23
N SER A 65 12.48 -9.90 12.08
CA SER A 65 13.49 -8.88 11.76
C SER A 65 12.93 -7.45 11.79
N LEU A 66 11.77 -7.21 11.16
CA LEU A 66 11.17 -5.86 11.19
C LEU A 66 10.68 -5.46 12.59
N ILE A 67 10.13 -6.41 13.36
CA ILE A 67 9.72 -6.13 14.74
C ILE A 67 10.92 -5.71 15.59
N GLU A 68 12.07 -6.39 15.45
CA GLU A 68 13.30 -6.01 16.16
C GLU A 68 13.80 -4.61 15.76
N GLU A 69 13.72 -4.27 14.48
CA GLU A 69 14.05 -2.93 13.98
C GLU A 69 13.14 -1.85 14.59
N LEU A 70 11.82 -2.06 14.54
CA LEU A 70 10.85 -1.12 15.10
C LEU A 70 10.98 -0.98 16.63
N GLU A 71 11.21 -2.08 17.35
CA GLU A 71 11.49 -2.04 18.80
C GLU A 71 12.77 -1.25 19.12
N SER A 72 13.77 -1.27 18.23
CA SER A 72 15.00 -0.47 18.37
C SER A 72 14.79 1.03 18.15
N GLU A 73 13.69 1.40 17.51
CA GLU A 73 13.22 2.78 17.29
C GLU A 73 12.13 3.20 18.30
N ASP A 74 12.00 2.48 19.42
CA ASP A 74 11.04 2.73 20.50
C ASP A 74 9.55 2.53 20.12
N TYR A 75 9.25 1.88 18.99
CA TYR A 75 7.88 1.43 18.71
C TYR A 75 7.50 0.24 19.58
N VAL A 76 6.25 0.24 20.07
CA VAL A 76 5.72 -0.85 20.91
C VAL A 76 4.90 -1.81 20.06
N ILE A 77 5.38 -3.05 19.92
CA ILE A 77 4.68 -4.12 19.22
C ILE A 77 4.26 -5.19 20.23
N GLU A 78 2.97 -5.24 20.53
CA GLU A 78 2.44 -6.09 21.60
C GLU A 78 2.42 -7.59 21.24
N HIS A 79 2.55 -7.93 19.96
CA HIS A 79 2.37 -9.28 19.45
C HIS A 79 3.49 -9.71 18.50
N ARG A 80 3.99 -10.93 18.67
CA ARG A 80 5.01 -11.53 17.79
C ARG A 80 4.31 -12.20 16.60
N TRP A 81 4.01 -11.39 15.60
CA TRP A 81 3.34 -11.81 14.37
C TRP A 81 4.16 -12.83 13.56
N GLN A 82 3.48 -13.78 12.92
CA GLN A 82 4.13 -14.84 12.12
C GLN A 82 4.48 -14.40 10.69
N TYR A 83 3.67 -13.53 10.11
CA TYR A 83 3.79 -13.13 8.72
C TYR A 83 3.81 -11.63 8.58
N LEU A 84 4.58 -11.17 7.59
CA LEU A 84 4.67 -9.79 7.19
C LEU A 84 4.56 -9.70 5.67
N LEU A 85 3.64 -8.87 5.20
CA LEU A 85 3.52 -8.46 3.80
C LEU A 85 3.83 -6.97 3.71
N THR A 86 4.88 -6.62 2.98
CA THR A 86 5.31 -5.24 2.76
C THR A 86 4.75 -4.72 1.45
N PHE A 87 4.35 -3.46 1.44
CA PHE A 87 3.85 -2.74 0.29
C PHE A 87 4.74 -1.53 0.05
N ARG A 88 5.17 -1.30 -1.19
CA ARG A 88 5.95 -0.10 -1.53
C ARG A 88 5.43 0.61 -2.77
N PHE A 89 5.58 1.93 -2.78
CA PHE A 89 5.16 2.77 -3.90
C PHE A 89 5.97 4.06 -3.95
N GLY A 90 6.07 4.63 -5.15
CA GLY A 90 6.73 5.92 -5.38
C GLY A 90 5.75 7.10 -5.38
N GLY A 91 6.16 8.20 -6.00
CA GLY A 91 5.34 9.42 -6.12
C GLY A 91 4.16 9.32 -7.10
N ASN A 92 3.90 8.16 -7.71
CA ASN A 92 2.75 7.97 -8.58
C ASN A 92 1.48 7.81 -7.74
N ARG A 93 0.54 8.75 -7.88
CA ARG A 93 -0.74 8.77 -7.14
C ARG A 93 -1.57 7.49 -7.29
N PHE A 94 -1.53 6.82 -8.45
CA PHE A 94 -2.27 5.58 -8.63
C PHE A 94 -1.59 4.40 -7.95
N GLU A 95 -0.25 4.39 -7.89
CA GLU A 95 0.50 3.37 -7.15
C GLU A 95 0.26 3.53 -5.65
N CYS A 96 0.29 4.77 -5.15
CA CYS A 96 -0.07 5.11 -3.77
C CYS A 96 -1.48 4.66 -3.42
N MET A 97 -2.48 5.04 -4.23
CA MET A 97 -3.87 4.63 -4.01
C MET A 97 -4.01 3.10 -4.01
N ALA A 98 -3.40 2.42 -4.98
CA ALA A 98 -3.47 0.97 -5.09
C ALA A 98 -2.81 0.28 -3.87
N ALA A 99 -1.61 0.70 -3.48
CA ALA A 99 -0.89 0.15 -2.33
C ALA A 99 -1.67 0.32 -1.01
N CYS A 100 -2.15 1.54 -0.72
CA CYS A 100 -2.87 1.85 0.51
C CYS A 100 -4.19 1.09 0.62
N ILE A 101 -4.97 1.02 -0.48
CA ILE A 101 -6.22 0.25 -0.51
C ILE A 101 -5.92 -1.24 -0.36
N ALA A 102 -4.96 -1.76 -1.12
CA ALA A 102 -4.60 -3.18 -1.09
C ALA A 102 -4.15 -3.60 0.31
N ALA A 103 -3.25 -2.84 0.94
CA ALA A 103 -2.71 -3.10 2.27
C ALA A 103 -3.80 -3.07 3.35
N ALA A 104 -4.66 -2.04 3.34
CA ALA A 104 -5.74 -1.92 4.33
C ALA A 104 -6.77 -3.05 4.21
N ILE A 105 -7.11 -3.46 2.98
CA ILE A 105 -8.04 -4.58 2.77
C ILE A 105 -7.39 -5.92 3.07
N TYR A 106 -6.10 -6.10 2.78
CA TYR A 106 -5.36 -7.27 3.22
C TYR A 106 -5.35 -7.38 4.74
N MET A 107 -4.98 -6.30 5.45
CA MET A 107 -5.00 -6.20 6.91
C MET A 107 -6.37 -6.60 7.48
N LYS A 108 -7.45 -6.02 6.96
CA LYS A 108 -8.81 -6.37 7.39
C LYS A 108 -9.11 -7.85 7.17
N ALA A 109 -8.79 -8.37 5.99
CA ALA A 109 -9.10 -9.74 5.64
C ALA A 109 -8.38 -10.72 6.58
N VAL A 110 -7.10 -10.49 6.89
CA VAL A 110 -6.30 -11.37 7.74
C VAL A 110 -6.45 -11.13 9.25
N ASP A 111 -7.29 -10.18 9.68
CA ASP A 111 -7.40 -9.72 11.07
C ASP A 111 -6.04 -9.29 11.64
N GLY A 112 -5.27 -8.57 10.81
CA GLY A 112 -3.90 -8.14 11.10
C GLY A 112 -3.78 -6.69 11.53
N VAL A 113 -2.54 -6.21 11.59
CA VAL A 113 -2.19 -4.82 11.91
C VAL A 113 -1.34 -4.23 10.79
N LEU A 114 -1.66 -3.02 10.37
CA LEU A 114 -0.88 -2.24 9.40
C LEU A 114 -0.03 -1.22 10.15
N PHE A 115 1.26 -1.16 9.86
CA PHE A 115 2.14 -0.06 10.23
C PHE A 115 2.41 0.80 9.00
N ASP A 116 2.11 2.09 9.11
CA ASP A 116 2.38 3.09 8.08
C ASP A 116 3.71 3.77 8.39
N GLY A 117 4.75 3.47 7.61
CA GLY A 117 6.10 3.96 7.87
C GLY A 117 6.26 5.47 7.68
N GLU A 118 5.36 6.11 6.93
CA GLU A 118 5.39 7.56 6.73
C GLU A 118 4.68 8.31 7.87
N GLU A 119 3.57 7.75 8.37
CA GLU A 119 2.85 8.33 9.51
C GLU A 119 3.48 7.94 10.86
N GLY A 120 4.22 6.83 10.92
CA GLY A 120 4.74 6.27 12.17
C GLY A 120 3.64 5.68 13.06
N GLU A 121 2.55 5.22 12.46
CA GLU A 121 1.31 4.85 13.17
C GLU A 121 0.87 3.43 12.86
N PHE A 122 0.24 2.80 13.85
CA PHE A 122 -0.35 1.47 13.72
C PHE A 122 -1.87 1.55 13.55
N TYR A 123 -2.38 0.72 12.65
CA TYR A 123 -3.78 0.63 12.26
C TYR A 123 -4.29 -0.80 12.44
N GLY A 124 -5.46 -0.93 13.06
CA GLY A 124 -6.14 -2.22 13.23
C GLY A 124 -7.26 -2.44 12.20
N PRO A 125 -7.86 -3.64 12.15
CA PRO A 125 -8.88 -4.04 11.17
C PRO A 125 -10.08 -3.06 11.08
N ASP A 126 -10.51 -2.51 12.21
CA ASP A 126 -11.63 -1.56 12.28
C ASP A 126 -11.35 -0.23 11.53
N SER A 127 -10.08 0.11 11.35
CA SER A 127 -9.64 1.32 10.65
C SER A 127 -9.42 1.13 9.15
N ALA A 128 -9.52 -0.12 8.65
CA ALA A 128 -9.22 -0.46 7.26
C ALA A 128 -10.01 0.38 6.24
N LEU A 129 -11.34 0.49 6.43
CA LEU A 129 -12.19 1.22 5.49
C LEU A 129 -11.96 2.73 5.55
N PRO A 130 -11.88 3.37 6.73
CA PRO A 130 -11.44 4.76 6.81
C PRO A 130 -10.10 5.01 6.10
N TYR A 131 -9.10 4.15 6.35
CA TYR A 131 -7.77 4.28 5.76
C TYR A 131 -7.81 4.17 4.22
N ALA A 132 -8.44 3.11 3.71
CA ALA A 132 -8.57 2.88 2.26
C ALA A 132 -9.39 3.98 1.55
N ARG A 133 -10.46 4.49 2.19
CA ARG A 133 -11.27 5.58 1.62
C ARG A 133 -10.51 6.90 1.59
N ARG A 134 -9.67 7.17 2.58
CA ARG A 134 -8.77 8.34 2.60
C ARG A 134 -7.81 8.28 1.41
N ALA A 135 -7.24 7.11 1.12
CA ALA A 135 -6.37 6.92 -0.04
C ALA A 135 -7.12 7.02 -1.38
N ALA A 136 -8.39 6.58 -1.41
CA ALA A 136 -9.24 6.65 -2.60
C ALA A 136 -9.83 8.04 -2.90
N ASP A 137 -9.66 9.02 -2.01
CA ASP A 137 -10.21 10.36 -2.19
C ASP A 137 -9.42 11.15 -3.25
N THR A 138 -10.02 11.29 -4.43
CA THR A 138 -9.43 12.03 -5.55
C THR A 138 -9.93 13.48 -5.66
N SER A 139 -10.70 13.97 -4.68
CA SER A 139 -11.40 15.27 -4.77
C SER A 139 -10.46 16.46 -4.99
N ASN A 140 -9.19 16.36 -4.55
CA ASN A 140 -8.18 17.40 -4.69
C ASN A 140 -7.24 17.20 -5.90
N TRP A 141 -7.35 16.11 -6.66
CA TRP A 141 -6.39 15.77 -7.72
C TRP A 141 -6.35 16.81 -8.83
N ALA A 142 -7.52 17.31 -9.24
CA ALA A 142 -7.59 18.33 -10.28
C ALA A 142 -6.94 19.66 -9.87
N GLU A 143 -6.98 19.99 -8.58
CA GLU A 143 -6.31 21.18 -8.04
C GLU A 143 -4.79 20.98 -8.01
N ILE A 144 -4.33 19.82 -7.56
CA ILE A 144 -2.91 19.45 -7.57
C ILE A 144 -2.36 19.48 -8.99
N ASP A 145 -3.07 18.90 -9.96
CA ASP A 145 -2.68 18.90 -11.36
C ASP A 145 -2.56 20.33 -11.91
N ARG A 146 -3.48 21.23 -11.51
CA ARG A 146 -3.40 22.66 -11.88
C ARG A 146 -2.15 23.31 -11.29
N ILE A 147 -1.88 23.11 -10.00
CA ILE A 147 -0.71 23.69 -9.32
C ILE A 147 0.58 23.17 -9.95
N LEU A 148 0.69 21.87 -10.22
CA LEU A 148 1.85 21.27 -10.86
C LEU A 148 2.07 21.83 -12.26
N ALA A 149 1.00 22.02 -13.04
CA ALA A 149 1.08 22.64 -14.36
C ALA A 149 1.55 24.11 -14.28
N GLU A 150 1.02 24.89 -13.33
CA GLU A 150 1.45 26.27 -13.07
C GLU A 150 2.92 26.34 -12.63
N MET A 151 3.37 25.43 -11.77
CA MET A 151 4.76 25.33 -11.35
C MET A 151 5.68 24.97 -12.51
N ALA A 152 5.30 24.00 -13.35
CA ALA A 152 6.06 23.64 -14.54
C ALA A 152 6.20 24.80 -15.53
N LEU A 153 5.14 25.61 -15.70
CA LEU A 153 5.19 26.84 -16.50
C LEU A 153 6.09 27.92 -15.90
N LYS A 154 6.05 28.07 -14.57
CA LYS A 154 6.78 29.13 -13.85
C LYS A 154 8.26 28.83 -13.64
N TYR A 155 8.61 27.57 -13.45
CA TYR A 155 9.95 27.14 -13.06
C TYR A 155 10.65 26.25 -14.12
N GLY A 156 9.97 25.93 -15.22
CA GLY A 156 10.43 24.95 -16.20
C GLY A 156 10.28 23.51 -15.68
N THR A 157 10.19 22.53 -16.57
CA THR A 157 10.33 21.12 -16.19
C THR A 157 11.74 20.91 -15.67
N LEU A 158 11.92 20.49 -14.41
CA LEU A 158 13.19 19.91 -13.97
C LEU A 158 13.53 18.77 -14.96
N PRO A 159 14.72 18.78 -15.59
CA PRO A 159 15.08 17.70 -16.49
C PRO A 159 15.16 16.38 -15.70
N PRO A 160 14.70 15.25 -16.26
CA PRO A 160 14.94 13.96 -15.66
C PRO A 160 16.44 13.63 -15.77
N GLY A 161 17.10 13.46 -14.63
CA GLY A 161 18.47 12.94 -14.54
C GLY A 161 19.57 13.96 -14.85
N SER A 162 20.12 14.57 -13.80
CA SER A 162 21.55 14.90 -13.77
C SER A 162 22.22 13.87 -12.88
N GLU A 163 23.04 13.02 -13.51
CA GLU A 163 23.90 11.97 -12.94
C GLU A 163 24.72 12.42 -11.73
#